data_AF-A0A8H7B834-F1
#
_entry.id   AF-A0A8H7B834-F1
#
_cell.length_a   1.000
_cell.length_b   1.000
_cell.length_c   1.000
_cell.angle_alpha   90.00
_cell.angle_beta   90.00
_cell.angle_gamma   90.00
#
_symmetry.space_group_name_H-M   'P 1'
#
loop_
_entity.id
_entity.type
_entity.pdbx_description
1 polymer ?
#
loop_
_entity_poly.entity_id
_entity_poly.type
_entity_poly.pdbx_seq_one_letter_code
_entity_poly.pdbx_strand_id
1 'polypeptide(L)'
;MFSPSIYTVSIFQLGLTSALSAYGLYLSYQNITRLQQYEEKSEKAAEWSNTAAQRLHKTRSTQTSGTVTLLLSFLTSTALVIIPSLATTKLLICAGVANAAAAYLSRVHMANFWNDKNQTKIPFVEKFNEAIRGSELVVLLLGTLNLAWAVAGGVWTGMANGGSGILGLGVWGLVVGGRVMSIAPQMGWTSSV
;
A
#
# COMPACT_ATOMS: atom_id res chain seq x y z
N MET A 1 11.76 -11.35 -24.42
CA MET A 1 12.35 -12.69 -24.18
C MET A 1 12.22 -12.98 -22.68
N PHE A 2 11.59 -14.08 -22.31
CA PHE A 2 11.53 -14.54 -20.91
C PHE A 2 12.94 -14.91 -20.46
N SER A 3 13.40 -14.37 -19.34
CA SER A 3 14.72 -14.69 -18.77
C SER A 3 14.50 -15.47 -17.47
N PRO A 4 14.75 -16.80 -17.46
CA PRO A 4 14.50 -17.65 -16.29
C PRO A 4 15.22 -17.15 -15.03
N SER A 5 16.42 -16.57 -15.19
CA SER A 5 17.21 -16.03 -14.08
C SER A 5 16.59 -14.78 -13.43
N ILE A 6 15.89 -13.95 -14.21
CA ILE A 6 15.19 -12.77 -13.70
C ILE A 6 13.97 -13.21 -12.91
N TYR A 7 13.19 -14.15 -13.45
CA TYR A 7 11.97 -14.65 -12.83
C TYR A 7 12.21 -15.26 -11.44
N THR A 8 13.24 -16.10 -11.28
CA THR A 8 13.57 -16.71 -9.98
C THR A 8 13.82 -15.68 -8.88
N VAL A 9 14.50 -14.57 -9.20
CA VAL A 9 14.77 -13.49 -8.26
C VAL A 9 13.51 -12.66 -7.98
N SER A 10 12.71 -12.39 -9.02
CA SER A 10 11.48 -11.61 -8.92
C SER A 10 10.43 -12.28 -8.03
N ILE A 11 10.34 -13.62 -7.99
CA ILE A 11 9.33 -14.34 -7.20
C ILE A 11 9.38 -13.94 -5.72
N PHE A 12 10.57 -13.83 -5.12
CA PHE A 12 10.71 -13.46 -3.71
C PHE A 12 10.22 -12.02 -3.45
N GLN A 13 10.61 -11.09 -4.31
CA GLN A 13 10.20 -9.69 -4.22
C GLN A 13 8.68 -9.55 -4.38
N LEU A 14 8.11 -10.22 -5.40
CA LEU A 14 6.69 -10.18 -5.71
C LEU A 14 5.85 -10.90 -4.63
N GLY A 15 6.31 -12.04 -4.12
CA GLY A 15 5.61 -12.79 -3.07
C GLY A 15 5.47 -11.97 -1.79
N LEU A 16 6.56 -11.34 -1.33
CA LEU A 16 6.51 -10.44 -0.16
C LEU A 16 5.68 -9.18 -0.42
N THR A 17 5.75 -8.63 -1.64
CA THR A 17 4.92 -7.48 -2.04
C THR A 17 3.43 -7.83 -2.07
N SER A 18 3.09 -9.05 -2.51
CA SER A 18 1.73 -9.59 -2.49
C SER A 18 1.23 -9.73 -1.05
N ALA A 19 2.03 -10.33 -0.16
CA ALA A 19 1.68 -10.46 1.26
C ALA A 19 1.45 -9.09 1.94
N LEU A 20 2.32 -8.10 1.68
CA LEU A 20 2.14 -6.73 2.19
C LEU A 20 0.88 -6.07 1.64
N SER A 21 0.56 -6.30 0.37
CA SER A 21 -0.65 -5.75 -0.27
C SER A 21 -1.91 -6.39 0.32
N ALA A 22 -1.90 -7.70 0.54
CA ALA A 22 -3.01 -8.43 1.18
C ALA A 22 -3.25 -7.96 2.62
N TYR A 23 -2.19 -7.75 3.40
CA TYR A 23 -2.30 -7.18 4.74
C TYR A 23 -2.88 -5.75 4.71
N GLY A 24 -2.46 -4.92 3.75
CA GLY A 24 -3.05 -3.60 3.54
C GLY A 24 -4.54 -3.67 3.20
N LEU A 25 -4.96 -4.60 2.34
CA LEU A 25 -6.38 -4.83 2.03
C LEU A 25 -7.19 -5.23 3.27
N TYR A 26 -6.62 -6.10 4.11
CA TYR A 26 -7.24 -6.47 5.38
C TYR A 26 -7.46 -5.26 6.29
N LEU A 27 -6.45 -4.39 6.44
CA LEU A 27 -6.60 -3.15 7.22
C LEU A 27 -7.63 -2.20 6.59
N SER A 28 -7.59 -2.00 5.27
CA SER A 28 -8.59 -1.20 4.56
C SER A 28 -10.01 -1.72 4.80
N TYR A 29 -10.21 -3.04 4.74
CA TYR A 29 -11.50 -3.66 5.04
C TYR A 29 -11.97 -3.32 6.45
N GLN A 30 -11.13 -3.51 7.47
CA GLN A 30 -11.47 -3.17 8.85
C GLN A 30 -11.82 -1.68 9.02
N ASN A 31 -11.05 -0.78 8.39
CA ASN A 31 -11.28 0.66 8.49
C ASN A 31 -12.59 1.06 7.83
N ILE A 32 -12.87 0.55 6.63
CA ILE A 32 -14.12 0.82 5.91
C ILE A 32 -15.31 0.31 6.71
N THR A 33 -15.25 -0.91 7.25
CA THR A 33 -16.34 -1.47 8.07
C THR A 33 -16.58 -0.65 9.34
N ARG A 34 -15.53 -0.12 9.97
CA ARG A 34 -15.67 0.78 11.12
C ARG A 34 -16.29 2.12 10.74
N LEU A 35 -15.87 2.72 9.60
CA LEU A 35 -16.42 3.98 9.11
C LEU A 35 -17.88 3.86 8.70
N GLN A 36 -18.26 2.75 8.06
CA GLN A 36 -19.63 2.47 7.63
C GLN A 36 -20.65 2.50 8.77
N GLN A 37 -20.25 2.17 10.01
CA GLN A 37 -21.12 2.26 11.19
C GLN A 37 -21.56 3.70 11.52
N TYR A 38 -20.86 4.70 11.00
CA TYR A 38 -21.13 6.11 11.20
C TYR A 38 -21.57 6.82 9.92
N GLU A 39 -21.77 6.08 8.82
CA GLU A 39 -22.04 6.64 7.50
C GLU A 39 -23.35 7.43 7.49
N GLU A 40 -24.44 6.83 7.98
CA GLU A 40 -25.76 7.47 8.02
C GLU A 40 -25.75 8.79 8.82
N LYS A 41 -25.05 8.79 9.97
CA LYS A 41 -24.89 10.00 10.79
C LYS A 41 -24.06 11.06 10.06
N SER A 42 -23.05 10.64 9.30
CA SER A 42 -22.19 11.52 8.52
C SER A 42 -22.91 12.10 7.31
N GLU A 43 -23.79 11.32 6.66
CA GLU A 43 -24.67 11.78 5.59
C GLU A 43 -25.68 12.80 6.09
N LYS A 44 -26.35 12.50 7.21
CA LYS A 44 -27.26 13.47 7.83
C LYS A 44 -26.53 14.76 8.20
N ALA A 45 -25.32 14.69 8.75
CA ALA A 45 -24.54 15.89 9.02
C ALA A 45 -24.16 16.66 7.73
N ALA A 46 -23.92 15.94 6.63
CA ALA A 46 -23.59 16.52 5.33
C ALA A 46 -24.75 17.29 4.69
N GLU A 47 -26.00 16.89 4.95
CA GLU A 47 -27.20 17.63 4.49
C GLU A 47 -27.26 19.05 5.06
N TRP A 48 -26.78 19.25 6.29
CA TRP A 48 -26.87 20.51 7.01
C TRP A 48 -25.54 21.28 7.05
N SER A 49 -24.44 20.72 6.52
CA SER A 49 -23.12 21.35 6.55
C SER A 49 -22.25 20.97 5.36
N ASN A 50 -21.86 21.98 4.57
CA ASN A 50 -20.90 21.83 3.48
C ASN A 50 -19.55 21.27 3.95
N THR A 51 -19.14 21.59 5.17
CA THR A 51 -17.88 21.06 5.74
C THR A 51 -18.01 19.56 6.02
N ALA A 52 -19.15 19.12 6.55
CA ALA A 52 -19.41 17.70 6.77
C ALA A 52 -19.50 16.93 5.44
N ALA A 53 -20.18 17.50 4.43
CA ALA A 53 -20.24 16.93 3.08
C ALA A 53 -18.85 16.77 2.44
N GLN A 54 -18.01 17.80 2.53
CA GLN A 54 -16.64 17.74 1.99
C GLN A 54 -15.79 16.68 2.72
N ARG A 55 -15.94 16.55 4.04
CA ARG A 55 -15.23 15.53 4.83
C ARG A 55 -15.71 14.12 4.47
N LEU A 56 -17.01 13.90 4.36
CA LEU A 56 -17.57 12.61 3.94
C LEU A 56 -17.05 12.21 2.55
N HIS A 57 -17.07 13.14 1.60
CA HIS A 57 -16.54 12.91 0.27
C HIS A 57 -15.04 12.55 0.30
N LYS A 58 -14.22 13.30 1.05
CA LYS A 58 -12.78 12.99 1.20
C LYS A 58 -12.55 11.63 1.87
N THR A 59 -13.35 11.26 2.88
CA THR A 59 -13.27 9.94 3.50
C THR A 59 -13.50 8.85 2.45
N ARG A 60 -14.59 8.92 1.69
CA ARG A 60 -14.90 7.94 0.63
C ARG A 60 -13.81 7.91 -0.45
N SER A 61 -13.37 9.06 -0.95
CA SER A 61 -12.39 9.12 -2.04
C SER A 61 -11.04 8.56 -1.62
N THR A 62 -10.57 8.90 -0.41
CA THR A 62 -9.26 8.46 0.10
C THR A 62 -9.23 6.98 0.46
N GLN A 63 -10.29 6.46 1.10
CA GLN A 63 -10.40 5.02 1.36
C GLN A 63 -10.48 4.22 0.06
N THR A 64 -11.23 4.73 -0.93
CA THR A 64 -11.36 4.09 -2.25
C THR A 64 -10.01 4.08 -2.97
N SER A 65 -9.32 5.22 -3.07
CA SER A 65 -8.03 5.28 -3.77
C SER A 65 -6.99 4.37 -3.12
N GLY A 66 -6.89 4.38 -1.78
CA GLY A 66 -5.98 3.51 -1.05
C GLY A 66 -6.27 2.04 -1.30
N THR A 67 -7.54 1.65 -1.18
CA THR A 67 -7.98 0.25 -1.34
C THR A 67 -7.80 -0.24 -2.78
N VAL A 68 -8.16 0.56 -3.78
CA VAL A 68 -7.97 0.21 -5.19
C VAL A 68 -6.49 0.02 -5.50
N THR A 69 -5.61 0.89 -5.00
CA THR A 69 -4.16 0.74 -5.21
C THR A 69 -3.60 -0.51 -4.54
N LEU A 70 -4.03 -0.82 -3.32
CA LEU A 70 -3.64 -2.07 -2.64
C LEU A 70 -4.11 -3.30 -3.41
N LEU A 71 -5.34 -3.26 -3.95
CA LEU A 71 -5.90 -4.34 -4.76
C LEU A 71 -5.12 -4.52 -6.07
N LEU A 72 -4.82 -3.43 -6.77
CA LEU A 72 -4.01 -3.47 -7.99
C LEU A 72 -2.60 -4.01 -7.72
N SER A 73 -1.98 -3.59 -6.62
CA SER A 73 -0.67 -4.11 -6.19
C SER A 73 -0.73 -5.61 -5.89
N PHE A 74 -1.76 -6.05 -5.16
CA PHE A 74 -1.98 -7.47 -4.84
C PHE A 74 -2.19 -8.31 -6.11
N LEU A 75 -3.10 -7.89 -6.99
CA LEU A 75 -3.39 -8.60 -8.23
C LEU A 75 -2.17 -8.64 -9.16
N THR A 76 -1.47 -7.52 -9.32
CA THR A 76 -0.28 -7.45 -10.18
C THR A 76 0.84 -8.34 -9.66
N SER A 77 1.17 -8.26 -8.38
CA SER A 77 2.24 -9.08 -7.79
C SER A 77 1.90 -10.57 -7.83
N THR A 78 0.66 -10.92 -7.51
CA THR A 78 0.19 -12.31 -7.52
C THR A 78 0.14 -12.89 -8.94
N ALA A 79 -0.36 -12.13 -9.92
CA ALA A 79 -0.39 -12.57 -11.32
C ALA A 79 1.01 -12.81 -11.88
N LEU A 80 1.97 -11.92 -11.56
CA LEU A 80 3.36 -12.07 -12.00
C LEU A 80 4.08 -13.26 -11.32
N VAL A 81 3.63 -13.70 -10.14
CA VAL A 81 4.13 -14.91 -9.49
C VAL A 81 3.52 -16.16 -10.13
N ILE A 82 2.19 -16.23 -10.24
CA ILE A 82 1.46 -17.44 -10.62
C ILE A 82 1.52 -17.71 -12.14
N ILE A 83 1.69 -16.66 -12.95
CA ILE A 83 1.69 -16.76 -14.41
C ILE A 83 3.08 -16.36 -14.94
N PRO A 84 4.05 -17.31 -15.01
CA PRO A 84 5.42 -17.02 -15.45
C PRO A 84 5.51 -16.35 -16.83
N SER A 85 4.56 -16.62 -17.73
CA SER A 85 4.53 -16.02 -19.06
C SER A 85 4.30 -14.49 -19.03
N LEU A 86 3.71 -13.95 -17.95
CA LEU A 86 3.57 -12.51 -17.73
C LEU A 86 4.84 -11.86 -17.17
N ALA A 87 5.73 -12.64 -16.57
CA ALA A 87 6.97 -12.13 -15.96
C ALA A 87 8.09 -11.87 -16.99
N THR A 88 7.73 -11.28 -18.13
CA THR A 88 8.72 -10.76 -19.07
C THR A 88 9.40 -9.51 -18.49
N THR A 89 10.66 -9.28 -18.83
CA THR A 89 11.44 -8.14 -18.31
C THR A 89 10.73 -6.79 -18.51
N LYS A 90 10.12 -6.57 -19.69
CA LYS A 90 9.38 -5.34 -19.99
C LYS A 90 8.16 -5.19 -19.07
N LEU A 91 7.37 -6.24 -18.91
CA LEU A 91 6.18 -6.21 -18.06
C LEU A 91 6.55 -6.04 -16.59
N LEU A 92 7.61 -6.68 -16.10
CA LEU A 92 8.13 -6.49 -14.75
C LEU A 92 8.49 -5.02 -14.49
N ILE A 93 9.30 -4.41 -15.38
CA ILE A 93 9.70 -3.01 -15.25
C ILE A 93 8.48 -2.08 -15.30
N CYS A 94 7.58 -2.26 -16.27
CA CYS A 94 6.36 -1.46 -16.38
C CYS A 94 5.47 -1.61 -15.14
N ALA A 95 5.28 -2.83 -14.63
CA ALA A 95 4.52 -3.09 -13.43
C ALA A 95 5.14 -2.43 -12.19
N GLY A 96 6.47 -2.46 -12.09
CA GLY A 96 7.22 -1.77 -11.04
C GLY A 96 6.99 -0.27 -11.05
N VAL A 97 7.15 0.37 -12.20
CA VAL A 97 6.92 1.83 -12.34
C VAL A 97 5.46 2.19 -12.07
N ALA A 98 4.51 1.46 -12.67
CA ALA A 98 3.09 1.76 -12.55
C ALA A 98 2.58 1.59 -11.12
N ASN A 99 2.93 0.50 -10.44
CA ASN A 99 2.49 0.27 -9.06
C ASN A 99 3.20 1.19 -8.07
N ALA A 100 4.49 1.53 -8.29
CA ALA A 100 5.17 2.53 -7.48
C ALA A 100 4.47 3.90 -7.58
N ALA A 101 4.19 4.36 -8.81
CA ALA A 101 3.47 5.62 -9.03
C ALA A 101 2.07 5.60 -8.41
N ALA A 102 1.29 4.53 -8.60
CA ALA A 102 -0.03 4.40 -8.00
C ALA A 102 0.03 4.43 -6.47
N ALA A 103 0.95 3.68 -5.86
CA ALA A 103 1.16 3.66 -4.41
C ALA A 103 1.58 5.02 -3.87
N TYR A 104 2.46 5.74 -4.57
CA TYR A 104 2.86 7.09 -4.21
C TYR A 104 1.70 8.08 -4.26
N LEU A 105 0.93 8.10 -5.36
CA LEU A 105 -0.20 9.01 -5.53
C LEU A 105 -1.29 8.76 -4.49
N SER A 106 -1.65 7.49 -4.26
CA SER A 106 -2.63 7.13 -3.23
C SER A 106 -2.13 7.44 -1.82
N ARG A 107 -0.84 7.22 -1.54
CA ARG A 107 -0.23 7.62 -0.27
C ARG A 107 -0.36 9.12 -0.06
N VAL A 108 0.00 9.95 -1.05
CA VAL A 108 -0.08 11.41 -0.92
C VAL A 108 -1.52 11.85 -0.74
N HIS A 109 -2.45 11.31 -1.53
CA HIS A 109 -3.88 11.62 -1.42
C HIS A 109 -4.43 11.28 -0.02
N MET A 110 -4.08 10.11 0.52
CA MET A 110 -4.49 9.70 1.86
C MET A 110 -3.79 10.48 2.96
N ALA A 111 -2.46 10.65 2.91
CA ALA A 111 -1.67 11.34 3.94
C ALA A 111 -2.08 12.81 4.11
N ASN A 112 -2.53 13.45 3.03
CA ASN A 112 -3.05 14.81 3.08
C ASN A 112 -4.38 14.91 3.85
N PHE A 113 -5.10 13.81 4.06
CA PHE A 113 -6.39 13.80 4.76
C PHE A 113 -6.34 13.08 6.10
N TRP A 114 -5.68 11.91 6.16
CA TRP A 114 -5.53 11.07 7.35
C TRP A 114 -4.23 11.44 8.08
N ASN A 115 -4.30 12.47 8.91
CA ASN A 115 -3.22 12.90 9.79
C ASN A 115 -3.81 13.64 11.01
N ASP A 116 -3.01 13.76 12.08
CA ASP A 116 -3.42 14.42 13.33
C ASP A 116 -3.84 15.90 13.15
N LYS A 117 -3.43 16.58 12.07
CA LYS A 117 -3.86 17.97 11.80
C LYS A 117 -5.29 18.04 11.27
N ASN A 118 -5.70 17.04 10.49
CA ASN A 118 -6.98 17.03 9.78
C ASN A 118 -8.03 16.11 10.42
N GLN A 119 -7.60 15.05 11.11
CA GLN A 119 -8.46 14.08 11.79
C GLN A 119 -8.29 14.23 13.30
N THR A 120 -9.20 14.96 13.92
CA THR A 120 -9.27 15.05 15.38
C THR A 120 -9.93 13.79 15.93
N LYS A 121 -9.24 13.09 16.85
CA LYS A 121 -9.83 11.96 17.57
C LYS A 121 -10.92 12.47 18.50
N ILE A 122 -12.10 11.86 18.43
CA ILE A 122 -13.29 12.31 19.14
C ILE A 122 -13.49 11.43 20.38
N PRO A 123 -13.64 12.00 21.59
CA PRO A 123 -13.98 11.23 22.79
C PRO A 123 -15.24 10.38 22.57
N PHE A 124 -15.25 9.15 23.11
CA PHE A 124 -16.39 8.22 23.10
C PHE A 124 -16.82 7.67 21.73
N VAL A 125 -16.02 7.87 20.66
CA VAL A 125 -16.24 7.28 19.33
C VAL A 125 -15.09 6.36 18.94
N GLU A 126 -14.84 5.35 19.78
CA GLU A 126 -13.64 4.49 19.72
C GLU A 126 -13.42 3.85 18.35
N LYS A 127 -14.46 3.24 17.75
CA LYS A 127 -14.33 2.60 16.43
C LYS A 127 -14.00 3.59 15.31
N PHE A 128 -14.45 4.84 15.42
CA PHE A 128 -14.08 5.89 14.47
C PHE A 128 -12.61 6.30 14.64
N ASN A 129 -12.15 6.45 15.88
CA ASN A 129 -10.74 6.73 16.18
C ASN A 129 -9.82 5.59 15.76
N GLU A 130 -10.27 4.33 15.90
CA GLU A 130 -9.56 3.16 15.37
C GLU A 130 -9.48 3.19 13.85
N ALA A 131 -10.55 3.62 13.15
CA ALA A 131 -10.51 3.77 11.71
C ALA A 131 -9.56 4.90 11.25
N ILE A 132 -9.48 6.00 11.99
CA ILE A 132 -8.48 7.05 11.75
C ILE A 132 -7.07 6.47 11.86
N ARG A 133 -6.75 5.82 12.99
CA ARG A 133 -5.43 5.21 13.23
C ARG A 133 -5.12 4.17 12.15
N GLY A 134 -6.06 3.29 11.84
CA GLY A 134 -5.87 2.27 10.82
C GLY A 134 -5.64 2.87 9.42
N SER A 135 -6.23 4.02 9.11
CA SER A 135 -6.01 4.71 7.83
C SER A 135 -4.61 5.30 7.73
N GLU A 136 -4.05 5.77 8.85
CA GLU A 136 -2.64 6.19 8.93
C GLU A 136 -1.70 4.99 8.72
N LEU A 137 -2.04 3.81 9.24
CA LEU A 137 -1.29 2.59 8.96
C LEU A 137 -1.34 2.22 7.47
N VAL A 138 -2.50 2.36 6.81
CA VAL A 138 -2.60 2.18 5.35
C VAL A 138 -1.69 3.15 4.60
N VAL A 139 -1.57 4.41 5.03
CA VAL A 139 -0.62 5.38 4.46
C VAL A 139 0.83 4.89 4.57
N LEU A 140 1.22 4.31 5.71
CA LEU A 140 2.55 3.73 5.91
C LEU A 140 2.80 2.53 4.99
N LEU A 141 1.80 1.66 4.81
CA LEU A 141 1.88 0.53 3.88
C LEU A 141 1.98 0.97 2.43
N LEU A 142 1.17 1.93 1.99
CA LEU A 142 1.27 2.49 0.63
C LEU A 142 2.66 3.08 0.37
N GLY A 143 3.27 3.75 1.36
CA GLY A 143 4.66 4.22 1.25
C GLY A 143 5.68 3.09 1.15
N THR A 144 5.43 1.98 1.83
CA THR A 144 6.30 0.79 1.80
C THR A 144 6.16 0.05 0.48
N LEU A 145 4.94 -0.08 -0.06
CA LEU A 145 4.69 -0.66 -1.37
C LEU A 145 5.25 0.19 -2.51
N ASN A 146 5.15 1.52 -2.42
CA ASN A 146 5.81 2.42 -3.36
C ASN A 146 7.31 2.11 -3.44
N LEU A 147 7.96 2.05 -2.28
CA LEU A 147 9.39 1.77 -2.19
C LEU A 147 9.73 0.34 -2.65
N ALA A 148 8.91 -0.66 -2.31
CA ALA A 148 9.08 -2.04 -2.75
C ALA A 148 9.00 -2.19 -4.27
N TRP A 149 8.00 -1.58 -4.91
CA TRP A 149 7.85 -1.60 -6.36
C TRP A 149 8.92 -0.78 -7.09
N ALA A 150 9.28 0.40 -6.57
CA ALA A 150 10.29 1.26 -7.16
C ALA A 150 11.67 0.57 -7.16
N VAL A 151 12.07 -0.01 -6.02
CA VAL A 151 13.34 -0.72 -5.91
C VAL A 151 13.33 -2.01 -6.75
N ALA A 152 12.22 -2.76 -6.77
CA ALA A 152 12.10 -3.94 -7.61
C ALA A 152 12.20 -3.58 -9.11
N GLY A 153 11.52 -2.52 -9.56
CA GLY A 153 11.63 -2.01 -10.93
C GLY A 153 13.06 -1.59 -11.29
N GLY A 154 13.76 -0.93 -10.38
CA GLY A 154 15.17 -0.58 -10.54
C GLY A 154 16.08 -1.81 -10.64
N VAL A 155 15.84 -2.82 -9.80
CA VAL A 155 16.56 -4.11 -9.84
C VAL A 155 16.33 -4.83 -11.16
N TRP A 156 15.08 -4.96 -11.61
CA TRP A 156 14.76 -5.62 -12.89
C TRP A 156 15.35 -4.86 -14.08
N THR A 157 15.40 -3.52 -14.01
CA THR A 157 16.09 -2.69 -15.02
C THR A 157 17.59 -2.95 -15.00
N GLY A 158 18.23 -3.00 -13.84
CA GLY A 158 19.65 -3.33 -13.73
C GLY A 158 19.97 -4.71 -14.29
N MET A 159 19.14 -5.71 -13.97
CA MET A 159 19.28 -7.09 -14.48
C MET A 159 19.10 -7.17 -16.00
N ALA A 160 18.19 -6.37 -16.57
CA ALA A 160 18.02 -6.27 -18.02
C ALA A 160 19.28 -5.75 -18.74
N ASN A 161 20.13 -5.00 -18.03
CA ASN A 161 21.38 -4.42 -18.52
C ASN A 161 22.62 -5.20 -18.04
N GLY A 162 22.47 -6.46 -17.64
CA GLY A 162 23.59 -7.34 -17.25
C GLY A 162 23.94 -7.33 -15.75
N GLY A 163 23.14 -6.65 -14.92
CA GLY A 163 23.33 -6.63 -13.46
C GLY A 163 23.03 -7.97 -12.78
N SER A 164 23.67 -8.22 -11.63
CA SER A 164 23.47 -9.44 -10.83
C SER A 164 22.13 -9.43 -10.11
N GLY A 165 21.33 -10.49 -10.34
CA GLY A 165 20.05 -10.66 -9.66
C GLY A 165 20.16 -10.89 -8.15
N ILE A 166 21.23 -11.55 -7.70
CA ILE A 166 21.45 -11.80 -6.26
C ILE A 166 21.75 -10.49 -5.53
N LEU A 167 22.61 -9.64 -6.12
CA LEU A 167 22.87 -8.31 -5.56
C LEU A 167 21.60 -7.45 -5.57
N GLY A 168 20.81 -7.52 -6.65
CA GLY A 168 19.51 -6.86 -6.72
C GLY A 168 18.53 -7.30 -5.64
N LEU A 169 18.45 -8.61 -5.35
CA LEU A 169 17.66 -9.16 -4.26
C LEU A 169 18.15 -8.62 -2.91
N GLY A 170 19.47 -8.57 -2.69
CA GLY A 170 20.07 -8.02 -1.47
C GLY A 170 19.73 -6.54 -1.27
N VAL A 171 19.85 -5.72 -2.32
CA VAL A 171 19.47 -4.30 -2.28
C VAL A 171 17.99 -4.14 -1.94
N TRP A 172 17.12 -4.89 -2.61
CA TRP A 172 15.68 -4.86 -2.34
C TRP A 172 15.37 -5.27 -0.90
N GLY A 173 15.96 -6.36 -0.43
CA GLY A 173 15.76 -6.88 0.93
C GLY A 173 16.21 -5.90 2.00
N LEU A 174 17.37 -5.25 1.82
CA LEU A 174 17.86 -4.23 2.76
C LEU A 174 16.95 -3.01 2.80
N VAL A 175 16.55 -2.49 1.64
CA VAL A 175 15.79 -1.24 1.53
C VAL A 175 14.34 -1.45 1.99
N VAL A 176 13.67 -2.50 1.51
CA VAL A 176 12.28 -2.81 1.88
C VAL A 176 12.20 -3.39 3.28
N GLY A 177 13.10 -4.31 3.64
CA GLY A 177 13.17 -4.88 4.99
C GLY A 177 13.46 -3.81 6.04
N GLY A 178 14.43 -2.92 5.78
CA GLY A 178 14.70 -1.77 6.64
C GLY A 178 13.48 -0.87 6.80
N ARG A 179 12.74 -0.62 5.70
CA ARG A 179 11.48 0.14 5.76
C ARG A 179 10.42 -0.57 6.61
N VAL A 180 10.22 -1.87 6.41
CA VAL A 180 9.28 -2.70 7.19
C VAL A 180 9.63 -2.66 8.68
N MET A 181 10.90 -2.80 9.04
CA MET A 181 11.35 -2.70 10.42
C MET A 181 11.11 -1.31 11.02
N SER A 182 11.32 -0.24 10.24
CA SER A 182 11.07 1.13 10.71
C SER A 182 9.60 1.45 11.01
N ILE A 183 8.66 0.72 10.38
CA ILE A 183 7.22 0.91 10.60
C ILE A 183 6.60 -0.17 11.52
N ALA A 184 7.36 -1.19 11.89
CA ALA A 184 6.89 -2.32 12.68
C ALA A 184 6.30 -1.91 14.05
N PRO A 185 6.87 -0.92 14.79
CA PRO A 185 6.28 -0.46 16.04
C PRO A 185 4.87 0.15 15.87
N GLN A 186 4.66 0.94 14.81
CA GLN A 186 3.36 1.56 14.51
C GLN A 186 2.32 0.50 14.14
N MET A 187 2.75 -0.54 13.42
CA MET A 187 1.92 -1.70 13.04
C MET A 187 1.61 -2.65 14.19
N GLY A 188 2.29 -2.51 15.35
CA GLY A 188 2.17 -3.45 16.46
C GLY A 188 2.78 -4.82 16.17
N TRP A 189 3.77 -4.91 15.26
CA TRP A 189 4.46 -6.15 14.90
C TRP A 189 5.60 -6.50 15.86
N THR A 190 6.03 -5.56 16.69
CA THR A 190 7.02 -5.80 17.75
C THR A 190 6.30 -6.12 19.05
N SER A 191 6.66 -7.22 19.71
CA SER A 191 6.27 -7.49 21.09
C SER A 191 6.82 -6.39 21.99
N SER A 192 6.01 -5.85 22.90
CA SER A 192 6.53 -5.10 24.05
C SER A 192 7.45 -6.05 24.83
N VAL A 193 8.75 -5.78 24.77
CA VAL A 193 9.74 -6.40 25.67
C VAL A 193 9.57 -5.77 27.04
#